data_AF-A0A8S3V214-F1
#
_entry.id   AF-A0A8S3V214-F1
#
_cell.length_a   1.000
_cell.length_b   1.000
_cell.length_c   1.000
_cell.angle_alpha   90.00
_cell.angle_beta   90.00
_cell.angle_gamma   90.00
#
_symmetry.space_group_name_H-M   'P 1'
#
loop_
_entity.id
_entity.type
_entity.pdbx_description
1 polymer ?
#
loop_
_entity_poly.entity_id
_entity_poly.type
_entity_poly.pdbx_seq_one_letter_code
_entity_poly.pdbx_strand_id
1 'polypeptide(L)'
;MSEWLCSECDKSMCLICRKGHKCKKSASKGPRDLFSLSIVSDSSDTDSDSSSHSVSNGNILRNVDIQPSAYGFAVEQTNTILVSFAHETVVRRFAGSEPNIIISPSIFHPVGIAIFPDDSVVITGFEKDNVTDVLLGCVKCFMPAGEEIWNFNTGYDIVPMRVCVLGNDLICLSYSNNHFVDVRLKDGNVVGKYNGNESDDDESFTPVDMCIGSYSNRPVVLVTDSYSDTIHMISYAAEFVGLVLRSPVSGSSGLGEPGAIGCDSDGKLWVGQRDSNVISIFNICKYSNVMQ
;
A
#
# COMPACT_ATOMS: atom_id res chain seq x y z
N MET A 1 -13.32 9.09 39.94
CA MET A 1 -14.02 9.19 38.64
C MET A 1 -13.81 7.87 37.94
N SER A 2 -14.88 7.13 37.66
CA SER A 2 -14.81 5.84 36.97
C SER A 2 -14.69 6.09 35.46
N GLU A 3 -13.56 5.72 34.87
CA GLU A 3 -13.35 5.77 33.41
C GLU A 3 -14.08 4.63 32.73
N TRP A 4 -14.67 4.92 31.56
CA TRP A 4 -15.34 3.94 30.71
C TRP A 4 -14.41 3.58 29.56
N LEU A 5 -13.99 2.32 29.50
CA LEU A 5 -13.25 1.75 28.39
C LEU A 5 -14.20 0.99 27.47
N CYS A 6 -14.06 1.21 26.16
CA CYS A 6 -14.76 0.43 25.16
C CYS A 6 -14.05 -0.92 24.97
N SER A 7 -14.76 -2.03 25.14
CA SER A 7 -14.20 -3.39 25.03
C SER A 7 -13.69 -3.77 23.64
N GLU A 8 -13.96 -2.95 22.63
CA GLU A 8 -13.60 -3.21 21.22
C GLU A 8 -12.46 -2.32 20.71
N CYS A 9 -12.17 -1.19 21.38
CA CYS A 9 -11.21 -0.21 20.84
C CYS A 9 -10.31 0.48 21.87
N ASP A 10 -10.40 0.13 23.16
CA ASP A 10 -9.51 0.57 24.25
C ASP A 10 -9.25 2.09 24.36
N LYS A 11 -10.14 2.91 23.79
CA LYS A 11 -10.08 4.38 23.89
C LYS A 11 -11.09 4.92 24.91
N SER A 12 -10.66 5.91 25.68
CA SER A 12 -11.54 6.77 26.48
C SER A 12 -12.33 7.72 25.54
N MET A 13 -13.63 7.46 25.42
CA MET A 13 -14.66 8.31 24.79
C MET A 13 -14.31 9.01 23.45
N CYS A 14 -14.57 8.33 22.32
CA CYS A 14 -14.74 9.00 21.03
C CYS A 14 -16.21 9.41 20.81
N LEU A 15 -16.46 10.60 20.24
CA LEU A 15 -17.78 11.16 19.90
C LEU A 15 -18.64 10.25 19.00
N ILE A 16 -18.03 9.27 18.32
CA ILE A 16 -18.70 8.27 17.46
C ILE A 16 -19.39 7.16 18.29
N CYS A 17 -18.90 6.86 19.50
CA CYS A 17 -19.39 5.74 20.31
C CYS A 17 -20.81 5.95 20.89
N ARG A 18 -21.41 7.14 20.72
CA ARG A 18 -22.72 7.48 21.30
C ARG A 18 -23.93 6.85 20.60
N LYS A 19 -23.78 6.29 19.39
CA LYS A 19 -24.93 5.89 18.55
C LYS A 19 -25.08 4.40 18.21
N GLY A 20 -24.23 3.49 18.70
CA GLY A 20 -24.35 2.09 18.23
C GLY A 20 -23.77 0.97 19.08
N HIS A 21 -23.16 1.24 20.22
CA HIS A 21 -22.52 0.18 21.02
C HIS A 21 -23.16 0.06 22.41
N LYS A 22 -23.39 -1.18 22.87
CA LYS A 22 -23.78 -1.45 24.27
C LYS A 22 -22.54 -1.38 25.16
N CYS A 23 -22.20 -0.19 25.68
CA CYS A 23 -21.15 -0.05 26.68
C CYS A 23 -21.55 -0.75 27.99
N LYS A 24 -20.74 -1.70 28.49
CA LYS A 24 -20.92 -2.30 29.82
C LYS A 24 -20.27 -1.41 30.89
N LYS A 25 -21.06 -1.02 31.88
CA LYS A 25 -20.63 -0.29 33.07
C LYS A 25 -19.88 -1.25 33.98
N SER A 26 -18.66 -0.93 34.40
CA SER A 26 -18.00 -1.68 35.48
C SER A 26 -18.82 -1.50 36.76
N ALA A 27 -19.19 -2.61 37.38
CA ALA A 27 -20.21 -2.65 38.42
C ALA A 27 -19.73 -1.97 39.71
N SER A 28 -20.45 -0.95 40.17
CA SER A 28 -20.59 -0.65 41.59
C SER A 28 -22.05 -0.90 41.99
N LYS A 29 -22.23 -1.62 43.10
CA LYS A 29 -23.48 -2.21 43.58
C LYS A 29 -24.50 -1.14 44.00
N GLY A 30 -25.78 -1.33 43.66
CA GLY A 30 -26.93 -0.66 44.32
C GLY A 30 -28.17 -0.52 43.42
N PRO A 31 -29.40 -0.82 43.90
CA PRO A 31 -30.57 -1.08 43.03
C PRO A 31 -31.56 0.10 42.92
N ARG A 32 -32.28 0.21 41.79
CA ARG A 32 -33.76 0.25 41.68
C ARG A 32 -34.29 0.76 40.32
N ASP A 33 -35.34 0.07 39.85
CA ASP A 33 -36.59 0.48 39.17
C ASP A 33 -36.53 1.34 37.89
N LEU A 34 -36.90 0.76 36.73
CA LEU A 34 -38.23 0.67 36.10
C LEU A 34 -38.67 1.99 35.44
N PHE A 35 -38.76 2.00 34.11
CA PHE A 35 -39.99 2.31 33.37
C PHE A 35 -39.85 1.90 31.90
N SER A 36 -40.84 1.14 31.45
CA SER A 36 -41.15 0.76 30.07
C SER A 36 -41.65 1.96 29.27
N LEU A 37 -41.52 1.89 27.94
CA LEU A 37 -42.61 2.20 27.02
C LEU A 37 -42.30 1.62 25.63
N SER A 38 -43.18 0.71 25.22
CA SER A 38 -43.35 0.10 23.91
C SER A 38 -44.15 1.01 22.99
N ILE A 39 -43.76 1.14 21.72
CA ILE A 39 -44.70 1.39 20.61
C ILE A 39 -44.29 0.51 19.44
N VAL A 40 -45.27 -0.27 18.99
CA VAL A 40 -45.31 -1.10 17.79
C VAL A 40 -45.92 -0.26 16.67
N SER A 41 -45.39 -0.36 15.45
CA SER A 41 -46.22 -0.34 14.23
C SER A 41 -45.43 -0.86 13.03
N ASP A 42 -45.94 -1.93 12.45
CA ASP A 42 -45.62 -2.48 11.13
C ASP A 42 -45.87 -1.47 10.00
N SER A 43 -45.06 -1.54 8.95
CA SER A 43 -45.54 -1.64 7.57
C SER A 43 -44.38 -1.97 6.63
N SER A 44 -44.53 -3.10 5.95
CA SER A 44 -43.82 -3.49 4.74
C SER A 44 -43.99 -2.45 3.63
N ASP A 45 -42.90 -2.06 2.98
CA ASP A 45 -42.90 -1.73 1.56
C ASP A 45 -41.55 -2.07 0.95
N THR A 46 -41.63 -2.83 -0.14
CA THR A 46 -40.56 -3.30 -1.00
C THR A 46 -40.21 -2.21 -2.00
N ASP A 47 -39.05 -1.58 -1.85
CA ASP A 47 -38.43 -0.80 -2.91
C ASP A 47 -37.07 -1.40 -3.27
N SER A 48 -37.09 -2.09 -4.41
CA SER A 48 -35.92 -2.49 -5.16
C SER A 48 -35.28 -1.27 -5.81
N ASP A 49 -34.49 -0.52 -5.04
CA ASP A 49 -33.57 0.47 -5.59
C ASP A 49 -32.25 -0.22 -5.91
N SER A 50 -32.13 -0.65 -7.18
CA SER A 50 -30.84 -0.91 -7.81
C SER A 50 -30.10 0.41 -7.95
N SER A 51 -29.44 0.85 -6.86
CA SER A 51 -28.47 1.94 -6.91
C SER A 51 -27.23 1.43 -7.65
N SER A 52 -27.25 1.55 -8.97
CA SER A 52 -26.03 1.57 -9.75
C SER A 52 -25.18 2.71 -9.24
N HIS A 53 -24.13 2.38 -8.47
CA HIS A 53 -23.08 3.31 -8.14
C HIS A 53 -22.42 3.73 -9.46
N SER A 54 -22.89 4.85 -10.01
CA SER A 54 -22.20 5.54 -11.09
C SER A 54 -20.87 6.00 -10.52
N VAL A 55 -19.79 5.34 -10.96
CA VAL A 55 -18.44 5.88 -10.83
C VAL A 55 -18.49 7.22 -11.55
N SER A 56 -18.37 8.32 -10.81
CA SER A 56 -18.17 9.64 -11.40
C SER A 56 -16.88 9.56 -12.19
N ASN A 57 -16.97 9.50 -13.52
CA ASN A 57 -15.81 9.63 -14.39
C ASN A 57 -15.11 10.93 -13.99
N GLY A 58 -13.96 10.80 -13.32
CA GLY A 58 -13.12 11.94 -13.01
C GLY A 58 -12.80 12.64 -14.33
N ASN A 59 -12.97 13.97 -14.38
CA ASN A 59 -12.54 14.71 -15.55
C ASN A 59 -11.04 14.48 -15.72
N ILE A 60 -10.63 13.94 -16.87
CA ILE A 60 -9.20 13.88 -17.23
C ILE A 60 -8.72 15.33 -17.29
N LEU A 61 -8.01 15.76 -16.25
CA LEU A 61 -7.45 17.11 -16.19
C LEU A 61 -6.31 17.25 -17.21
N ARG A 62 -5.55 16.15 -17.41
CA ARG A 62 -4.42 16.08 -18.33
C ARG A 62 -3.99 14.64 -18.58
N ASN A 63 -3.60 14.33 -19.83
CA ASN A 63 -2.85 13.12 -20.15
C ASN A 63 -1.35 13.44 -20.25
N VAL A 64 -0.51 12.57 -19.69
CA VAL A 64 0.93 12.61 -19.88
C VAL A 64 1.30 11.36 -20.68
N ASP A 65 1.77 11.55 -21.91
CA ASP A 65 2.19 10.44 -22.77
C ASP A 65 3.52 9.90 -22.25
N ILE A 66 3.49 8.68 -21.70
CA ILE A 66 4.66 7.97 -21.19
C ILE A 66 4.95 6.88 -22.21
N GLN A 67 6.19 6.83 -22.72
CA GLN A 67 6.61 5.81 -23.69
C GLN A 67 6.31 4.39 -23.16
N PRO A 68 6.04 3.41 -24.05
CA PRO A 68 5.44 2.11 -23.72
C PRO A 68 6.31 1.15 -22.88
N SER A 69 7.33 1.65 -22.19
CA SER A 69 8.31 0.86 -21.43
C SER A 69 8.58 1.43 -20.04
N ALA A 70 7.65 2.20 -19.45
CA ALA A 70 7.76 2.60 -18.06
C ALA A 70 7.49 1.42 -17.11
N TYR A 71 8.37 1.21 -16.14
CA TYR A 71 8.28 0.13 -15.16
C TYR A 71 7.78 0.60 -13.80
N GLY A 72 8.07 1.85 -13.45
CA GLY A 72 7.66 2.46 -12.19
C GLY A 72 7.52 3.98 -12.34
N PHE A 73 6.76 4.58 -11.44
CA PHE A 73 6.61 6.02 -11.36
C PHE A 73 6.56 6.47 -9.90
N ALA A 74 7.01 7.68 -9.64
CA ALA A 74 6.89 8.35 -8.35
C ALA A 74 6.53 9.82 -8.57
N VAL A 75 5.90 10.45 -7.58
CA VAL A 75 5.48 11.85 -7.66
C VAL A 75 6.20 12.65 -6.59
N GLU A 76 6.94 13.68 -7.01
CA GLU A 76 7.59 14.64 -6.11
C GLU A 76 6.56 15.59 -5.47
N GLN A 77 6.93 16.21 -4.35
CA GLN A 77 6.07 17.21 -3.68
C GLN A 77 5.69 18.39 -4.60
N THR A 78 6.52 18.68 -5.60
CA THR A 78 6.27 19.73 -6.61
C THR A 78 5.32 19.30 -7.73
N ASN A 79 4.65 18.15 -7.61
CA ASN A 79 3.84 17.50 -8.65
C ASN A 79 4.62 17.13 -9.92
N THR A 80 5.93 16.92 -9.79
CA THR A 80 6.76 16.36 -10.87
C THR A 80 6.60 14.85 -10.87
N ILE A 81 6.54 14.24 -12.06
CA ILE A 81 6.50 12.79 -12.19
C ILE A 81 7.92 12.30 -12.51
N LEU A 82 8.42 11.38 -11.70
CA LEU A 82 9.59 10.56 -12.01
C LEU A 82 9.11 9.26 -12.64
N VAL A 83 9.78 8.82 -13.69
CA VAL A 83 9.47 7.57 -14.39
C VAL A 83 10.75 6.77 -14.56
N SER A 84 10.73 5.51 -14.12
CA SER A 84 11.76 4.52 -14.47
C SER A 84 11.36 3.82 -15.77
N PHE A 85 12.27 3.81 -16.75
CA PHE A 85 12.07 3.09 -18.00
C PHE A 85 12.89 1.82 -18.03
N ALA A 86 12.32 0.79 -18.66
CA ALA A 86 13.03 -0.40 -19.03
C ALA A 86 14.33 -0.01 -19.74
N HIS A 87 15.41 -0.61 -19.27
CA HIS A 87 16.71 -0.68 -19.93
C HIS A 87 17.67 0.50 -19.87
N GLU A 88 17.33 1.77 -19.59
CA GLU A 88 18.39 2.81 -19.67
C GLU A 88 18.26 4.01 -18.73
N THR A 89 17.07 4.51 -18.38
CA THR A 89 17.00 5.83 -17.72
C THR A 89 15.90 5.98 -16.69
N VAL A 90 16.17 6.84 -15.70
CA VAL A 90 15.13 7.52 -14.92
C VAL A 90 15.00 8.95 -15.42
N VAL A 91 13.76 9.29 -15.77
CA VAL A 91 13.41 10.57 -16.34
C VAL A 91 12.56 11.34 -15.35
N ARG A 92 12.90 12.62 -15.18
CA ARG A 92 12.09 13.62 -14.50
C ARG A 92 11.27 14.36 -15.51
N ARG A 93 9.96 14.39 -15.32
CA ARG A 93 9.07 15.17 -16.17
C ARG A 93 8.23 16.10 -15.34
N PHE A 94 8.43 17.40 -15.54
CA PHE A 94 7.49 18.40 -15.07
C PHE A 94 6.29 18.44 -16.03
N ALA A 95 5.11 18.75 -15.49
CA ALA A 95 3.88 18.76 -16.28
C ALA A 95 3.95 19.81 -17.42
N GLY A 96 4.35 19.38 -18.63
CA GLY A 96 4.49 20.24 -19.81
C GLY A 96 5.90 20.69 -20.14
N SER A 97 6.91 20.19 -19.43
CA SER A 97 8.31 20.33 -19.86
C SER A 97 8.73 19.16 -20.73
N GLU A 98 9.81 19.37 -21.47
CA GLU A 98 10.60 18.26 -22.00
C GLU A 98 11.11 17.38 -20.85
N PRO A 99 11.20 16.06 -21.06
CA PRO A 99 11.77 15.13 -20.09
C PRO A 99 13.25 15.46 -19.85
N ASN A 100 13.65 15.51 -18.58
CA ASN A 100 15.04 15.64 -18.18
C ASN A 100 15.53 14.27 -17.67
N ILE A 101 16.53 13.69 -18.35
CA ILE A 101 17.16 12.44 -17.91
C ILE A 101 18.02 12.77 -16.70
N ILE A 102 17.67 12.25 -15.52
CA ILE A 102 18.49 12.48 -14.32
C ILE A 102 19.51 11.35 -14.12
N ILE A 103 19.14 10.12 -14.47
CA ILE A 103 19.96 8.94 -14.20
C ILE A 103 19.97 8.11 -15.48
N SER A 104 21.16 7.89 -16.04
CA SER A 104 21.39 7.03 -17.19
C SER A 104 22.56 6.08 -16.89
N PRO A 105 22.32 5.02 -16.12
CA PRO A 105 23.38 4.13 -15.71
C PRO A 105 23.60 3.07 -16.79
N SER A 106 24.82 2.97 -17.31
CA SER A 106 25.17 2.07 -18.40
C SER A 106 25.10 0.57 -18.07
N ILE A 107 24.92 0.21 -16.79
CA ILE A 107 24.96 -1.17 -16.29
C ILE A 107 23.80 -1.54 -15.36
N PHE A 108 22.92 -0.58 -15.03
CA PHE A 108 21.83 -0.77 -14.08
C PHE A 108 20.48 -0.67 -14.79
N HIS A 109 19.63 -1.65 -14.57
CA HIS A 109 18.31 -1.72 -15.15
C HIS A 109 17.25 -1.37 -14.10
N PRO A 110 16.72 -0.13 -14.11
CA PRO A 110 15.79 0.33 -13.08
C PRO A 110 14.40 -0.31 -13.27
N VAL A 111 13.74 -0.60 -12.15
CA VAL A 111 12.43 -1.26 -12.11
C VAL A 111 11.48 -0.45 -11.23
N GLY A 112 11.66 -0.48 -9.91
CA GLY A 112 10.86 0.28 -8.95
C GLY A 112 11.51 1.62 -8.62
N ILE A 113 10.70 2.61 -8.28
CA ILE A 113 11.16 3.96 -7.92
C ILE A 113 10.30 4.52 -6.79
N ALA A 114 10.94 5.18 -5.83
CA ALA A 114 10.28 5.94 -4.78
C ALA A 114 11.11 7.17 -4.40
N ILE A 115 10.51 8.09 -3.65
CA ILE A 115 11.12 9.35 -3.26
C ILE A 115 11.09 9.44 -1.73
N PHE A 116 12.23 9.77 -1.14
CA PHE A 116 12.35 10.07 0.28
C PHE A 116 11.78 11.45 0.62
N PRO A 117 11.47 11.72 1.91
CA PRO A 117 11.02 13.05 2.34
C PRO A 117 12.01 14.19 2.07
N ASP A 118 13.30 13.88 1.88
CA ASP A 118 14.37 14.84 1.53
C ASP A 118 14.58 15.00 0.01
N ASP A 119 13.62 14.53 -0.80
CA ASP A 119 13.63 14.50 -2.26
C ASP A 119 14.69 13.57 -2.89
N SER A 120 15.48 12.83 -2.09
CA SER A 120 16.35 11.80 -2.66
C SER A 120 15.51 10.67 -3.28
N VAL A 121 15.99 10.15 -4.40
CA VAL A 121 15.27 9.18 -5.23
C VAL A 121 15.88 7.81 -5.02
N VAL A 122 15.10 6.84 -4.57
CA VAL A 122 15.53 5.44 -4.46
C VAL A 122 14.95 4.62 -5.59
N ILE A 123 15.80 3.79 -6.19
CA ILE A 123 15.48 2.99 -7.35
C ILE A 123 15.91 1.56 -7.06
N THR A 124 15.01 0.62 -7.33
CA THR A 124 15.32 -0.81 -7.36
C THR A 124 15.59 -1.25 -8.77
N GLY A 125 16.39 -2.28 -8.93
CA GLY A 125 16.65 -2.85 -10.22
C GLY A 125 17.63 -3.99 -10.13
N PHE A 126 18.34 -4.20 -11.23
CA PHE A 126 19.39 -5.20 -11.28
C PHE A 126 20.60 -4.70 -12.05
N GLU A 127 21.76 -5.21 -11.67
CA GLU A 127 23.00 -5.07 -12.42
C GLU A 127 23.42 -6.44 -12.91
N LYS A 128 24.07 -6.47 -14.07
CA LYS A 128 24.65 -7.68 -14.61
C LYS A 128 26.09 -7.83 -14.09
N ASP A 129 26.36 -8.91 -13.38
CA ASP A 129 27.72 -9.25 -12.96
C ASP A 129 28.53 -9.66 -14.21
N ASN A 130 29.56 -8.87 -14.53
CA ASN A 130 30.40 -9.09 -15.72
C ASN A 130 31.27 -10.35 -15.65
N VAL A 131 31.44 -10.94 -14.46
CA VAL A 131 32.27 -12.13 -14.22
C VAL A 131 31.40 -13.39 -14.23
N THR A 132 30.26 -13.35 -13.53
CA THR A 132 29.40 -14.54 -13.34
C THR A 132 28.22 -14.62 -14.30
N ASP A 133 27.93 -13.54 -15.05
CA ASP A 133 26.75 -13.39 -15.91
C ASP A 133 25.42 -13.44 -15.13
N VAL A 134 25.47 -13.35 -13.79
CA VAL A 134 24.30 -13.38 -12.90
C VAL A 134 23.69 -11.98 -12.78
N LEU A 135 22.35 -11.91 -12.74
CA LEU A 135 21.63 -10.67 -12.44
C LEU A 135 21.53 -10.50 -10.93
N LEU A 136 22.17 -9.45 -10.41
CA LEU A 136 22.15 -9.14 -8.99
C LEU A 136 21.12 -8.05 -8.72
N GLY A 137 20.15 -8.36 -7.86
CA GLY A 137 19.19 -7.38 -7.40
C GLY A 137 19.88 -6.30 -6.58
N CYS A 138 19.68 -5.04 -6.92
CA CYS A 138 20.32 -3.91 -6.27
C CYS A 138 19.36 -2.75 -6.03
N VAL A 139 19.76 -1.91 -5.08
CA VAL A 139 19.07 -0.68 -4.72
C VAL A 139 20.07 0.46 -4.77
N LYS A 140 19.67 1.56 -5.40
CA LYS A 140 20.49 2.77 -5.52
C LYS A 140 19.68 3.99 -5.11
N CYS A 141 20.33 4.94 -4.48
CA CYS A 141 19.73 6.21 -4.12
C CYS A 141 20.52 7.37 -4.70
N PHE A 142 19.80 8.37 -5.19
CA PHE A 142 20.35 9.51 -5.89
C PHE A 142 19.81 10.81 -5.33
N MET A 143 20.62 11.85 -5.36
CA MET A 143 20.18 13.22 -5.20
C MET A 143 19.21 13.59 -6.34
N PRO A 144 18.33 14.59 -6.15
CA PRO A 144 17.48 15.11 -7.24
C PRO A 144 18.24 15.54 -8.51
N ALA A 145 19.54 15.84 -8.36
CA ALA A 145 20.44 16.21 -9.45
C ALA A 145 21.06 15.01 -10.19
N GLY A 146 20.86 13.77 -9.71
CA GLY A 146 21.36 12.54 -10.34
C GLY A 146 22.66 11.97 -9.74
N GLU A 147 23.23 12.62 -8.74
CA GLU A 147 24.41 12.11 -8.02
C GLU A 147 24.03 10.94 -7.12
N GLU A 148 24.75 9.81 -7.22
CA GLU A 148 24.52 8.64 -6.36
C GLU A 148 24.96 8.94 -4.92
N ILE A 149 24.10 8.66 -3.96
CA ILE A 149 24.34 8.86 -2.51
C ILE A 149 24.83 7.55 -1.87
N TRP A 150 24.12 6.46 -2.16
CA TRP A 150 24.43 5.13 -1.64
C TRP A 150 23.82 4.06 -2.54
N ASN A 151 24.37 2.85 -2.45
CA ASN A 151 23.88 1.67 -3.13
C ASN A 151 24.17 0.42 -2.31
N PHE A 152 23.41 -0.65 -2.56
CA PHE A 152 23.73 -1.99 -2.06
C PHE A 152 23.15 -3.08 -2.96
N ASN A 153 23.77 -4.26 -2.89
CA ASN A 153 23.19 -5.49 -3.42
C ASN A 153 22.26 -6.10 -2.38
N THR A 154 21.11 -6.59 -2.83
CA THR A 154 20.08 -7.16 -1.95
C THR A 154 20.53 -8.48 -1.29
N GLY A 155 21.57 -9.12 -1.83
CA GLY A 155 22.02 -10.45 -1.43
C GLY A 155 21.18 -11.58 -2.04
N TYR A 156 20.28 -11.24 -2.95
CA TYR A 156 19.48 -12.19 -3.71
C TYR A 156 19.86 -12.12 -5.19
N ASP A 157 19.93 -13.28 -5.85
CA ASP A 157 20.10 -13.41 -7.30
C ASP A 157 18.79 -13.10 -8.04
N ILE A 158 18.07 -12.08 -7.57
CA ILE A 158 16.66 -11.81 -7.87
C ILE A 158 16.42 -10.31 -7.83
N VAL A 159 15.62 -9.83 -8.78
CA VAL A 159 15.32 -8.42 -8.95
C VAL A 159 14.20 -7.95 -7.99
N PRO A 160 14.45 -6.98 -7.09
CA PRO A 160 13.38 -6.27 -6.38
C PRO A 160 12.50 -5.48 -7.35
N MET A 161 11.20 -5.74 -7.33
CA MET A 161 10.23 -5.20 -8.31
C MET A 161 9.71 -3.82 -7.94
N ARG A 162 9.50 -3.56 -6.65
CA ARG A 162 9.04 -2.27 -6.14
C ARG A 162 9.81 -1.87 -4.91
N VAL A 163 9.81 -0.56 -4.66
CA VAL A 163 10.29 0.05 -3.43
C VAL A 163 9.26 1.03 -2.93
N CYS A 164 9.05 1.05 -1.62
CA CYS A 164 8.40 2.17 -0.94
C CYS A 164 9.30 2.66 0.20
N VAL A 165 9.19 3.95 0.51
CA VAL A 165 10.01 4.61 1.53
C VAL A 165 9.23 4.72 2.84
N LEU A 166 9.78 4.18 3.93
CA LEU A 166 9.19 4.18 5.26
C LEU A 166 9.90 5.21 6.15
N GLY A 167 9.60 6.49 5.92
CA GLY A 167 10.26 7.57 6.64
C GLY A 167 11.66 7.87 6.09
N ASN A 168 12.62 8.24 6.95
CA ASN A 168 13.89 8.78 6.47
C ASN A 168 14.92 7.71 6.11
N ASP A 169 14.94 6.57 6.80
CA ASP A 169 16.08 5.63 6.70
C ASP A 169 15.67 4.18 6.40
N LEU A 170 14.37 3.93 6.24
CA LEU A 170 13.83 2.62 5.94
C LEU A 170 13.20 2.61 4.56
N ILE A 171 13.38 1.48 3.88
CA ILE A 171 12.69 1.16 2.65
C ILE A 171 12.05 -0.23 2.79
N CYS A 172 10.99 -0.47 2.04
CA CYS A 172 10.43 -1.81 1.87
C CYS A 172 10.51 -2.19 0.41
N LEU A 173 10.97 -3.41 0.14
CA LEU A 173 11.20 -3.96 -1.19
C LEU A 173 10.23 -5.10 -1.45
N SER A 174 9.66 -5.18 -2.66
CA SER A 174 8.87 -6.34 -3.07
C SER A 174 9.65 -7.25 -4.01
N TYR A 175 9.46 -8.55 -3.82
CA TYR A 175 10.03 -9.60 -4.64
C TYR A 175 8.90 -10.50 -5.12
N SER A 176 8.12 -10.01 -6.10
CA SER A 176 6.88 -10.66 -6.56
C SER A 176 7.10 -12.10 -7.00
N ASN A 177 8.21 -12.39 -7.67
CA ASN A 177 8.56 -13.73 -8.15
C ASN A 177 9.03 -14.69 -7.04
N ASN A 178 9.19 -14.19 -5.81
CA ASN A 178 9.70 -14.94 -4.68
C ASN A 178 8.80 -14.84 -3.46
N HIS A 179 7.62 -14.25 -3.63
CA HIS A 179 6.58 -14.31 -2.64
C HIS A 179 6.96 -13.68 -1.31
N PHE A 180 7.68 -12.55 -1.36
CA PHE A 180 7.97 -11.80 -0.14
C PHE A 180 8.18 -10.31 -0.36
N VAL A 181 8.10 -9.59 0.75
CA VAL A 181 8.62 -8.25 0.92
C VAL A 181 9.60 -8.22 2.08
N ASP A 182 10.59 -7.34 2.04
CA ASP A 182 11.48 -7.10 3.17
C ASP A 182 11.59 -5.61 3.48
N VAL A 183 11.83 -5.29 4.74
CA VAL A 183 12.13 -3.93 5.19
C VAL A 183 13.62 -3.83 5.48
N ARG A 184 14.27 -2.79 4.97
CA ARG A 184 15.71 -2.58 5.06
C ARG A 184 16.07 -1.17 5.47
N LEU A 185 17.24 -1.05 6.09
CA LEU A 185 17.93 0.21 6.29
C LEU A 185 18.65 0.64 4.99
N LYS A 186 19.04 1.91 4.90
CA LYS A 186 19.84 2.47 3.78
C LYS A 186 21.18 1.77 3.54
N ASP A 187 21.73 1.12 4.57
CA ASP A 187 22.97 0.35 4.47
C ASP A 187 22.76 -1.07 3.92
N GLY A 188 21.52 -1.44 3.59
CA GLY A 188 21.14 -2.75 3.04
C GLY A 188 20.80 -3.80 4.08
N ASN A 189 20.96 -3.53 5.38
CA ASN A 189 20.63 -4.47 6.45
C ASN A 189 19.12 -4.72 6.52
N VAL A 190 18.76 -6.01 6.59
CA VAL A 190 17.37 -6.46 6.72
C VAL A 190 16.88 -6.24 8.15
N VAL A 191 15.79 -5.50 8.30
CA VAL A 191 15.06 -5.29 9.55
C VAL A 191 14.05 -6.41 9.78
N GLY A 192 13.33 -6.80 8.73
CA GLY A 192 12.33 -7.85 8.79
C GLY A 192 11.90 -8.31 7.40
N LYS A 193 11.26 -9.47 7.34
CA LYS A 193 10.77 -10.10 6.10
C LYS A 193 9.34 -10.59 6.30
N TYR A 194 8.50 -10.41 5.29
CA TYR A 194 7.11 -10.85 5.26
C TYR A 194 6.79 -11.61 3.98
N ASN A 195 6.22 -12.82 4.11
CA ASN A 195 5.96 -13.73 2.99
C ASN A 195 4.46 -14.05 2.81
N GLY A 196 3.55 -13.16 3.22
CA GLY A 196 2.11 -13.39 3.05
C GLY A 196 1.46 -14.25 4.13
N ASN A 197 1.96 -15.45 4.45
CA ASN A 197 1.80 -16.21 5.71
C ASN A 197 2.45 -17.61 5.60
N GLU A 198 2.56 -18.32 6.73
CA GLU A 198 3.14 -19.69 6.88
C GLU A 198 2.29 -20.86 6.33
N SER A 199 1.41 -20.67 5.33
CA SER A 199 0.92 -21.86 4.63
C SER A 199 2.10 -22.41 3.83
N ASP A 200 2.46 -23.67 4.04
CA ASP A 200 3.59 -24.38 3.37
C ASP A 200 3.53 -24.35 1.82
N ASP A 201 2.50 -23.74 1.23
CA ASP A 201 2.42 -23.43 -0.19
C ASP A 201 3.13 -22.09 -0.46
N ASP A 202 4.38 -22.21 -0.92
CA ASP A 202 5.29 -21.12 -1.33
C ASP A 202 4.70 -20.14 -2.37
N GLU A 203 3.56 -20.46 -3.01
CA GLU A 203 2.93 -19.65 -4.06
C GLU A 203 1.81 -18.72 -3.57
N SER A 204 1.48 -18.73 -2.27
CA SER A 204 0.27 -18.07 -1.74
C SER A 204 0.30 -16.53 -1.69
N PHE A 205 1.43 -15.90 -1.98
CA PHE A 205 1.61 -14.45 -1.85
C PHE A 205 2.38 -13.87 -3.03
N THR A 206 1.78 -13.00 -3.83
CA THR A 206 2.45 -12.34 -4.96
C THR A 206 2.41 -10.83 -4.76
N PRO A 207 3.40 -10.25 -4.04
CA PRO A 207 3.42 -8.83 -3.72
C PRO A 207 3.76 -8.01 -4.97
N VAL A 208 2.77 -7.42 -5.63
CA VAL A 208 2.96 -6.71 -6.91
C VAL A 208 3.34 -5.25 -6.71
N ASP A 209 2.64 -4.55 -5.82
CA ASP A 209 2.86 -3.13 -5.57
C ASP A 209 2.68 -2.76 -4.10
N MET A 210 3.26 -1.62 -3.72
CA MET A 210 3.26 -1.16 -2.34
C MET A 210 3.08 0.33 -2.23
N CYS A 211 2.37 0.78 -1.20
CA CYS A 211 2.32 2.18 -0.83
C CYS A 211 2.34 2.36 0.69
N ILE A 212 2.58 3.60 1.12
CA ILE A 212 2.52 3.95 2.54
C ILE A 212 1.10 4.40 2.88
N GLY A 213 0.49 3.68 3.81
CA GLY A 213 -0.74 4.08 4.47
C GLY A 213 -0.48 4.67 5.85
N SER A 214 -1.54 5.14 6.51
CA SER A 214 -1.51 5.51 7.92
C SER A 214 -2.56 4.71 8.68
N TYR A 215 -2.14 4.04 9.75
CA TYR A 215 -3.02 3.34 10.66
C TYR A 215 -2.76 3.82 12.09
N SER A 216 -3.80 4.31 12.77
CA SER A 216 -3.68 4.87 14.13
C SER A 216 -2.58 5.93 14.25
N ASN A 217 -2.43 6.78 13.23
CA ASN A 217 -1.37 7.80 13.11
C ASN A 217 0.06 7.23 13.05
N ARG A 218 0.21 5.96 12.65
CA ARG A 218 1.51 5.33 12.40
C ARG A 218 1.60 4.92 10.93
N PRO A 219 2.76 5.13 10.28
CA PRO A 219 2.96 4.65 8.92
C PRO A 219 2.92 3.12 8.90
N VAL A 220 2.24 2.58 7.89
CA VAL A 220 2.19 1.15 7.60
C VAL A 220 2.46 0.96 6.11
N VAL A 221 2.97 -0.21 5.73
CA VAL A 221 3.07 -0.57 4.32
C VAL A 221 1.81 -1.32 3.93
N LEU A 222 1.17 -0.87 2.88
CA LEU A 222 0.09 -1.57 2.21
C LEU A 222 0.67 -2.30 1.01
N VAL A 223 0.44 -3.60 0.92
CA VAL A 223 1.00 -4.47 -0.12
C VAL A 223 -0.15 -5.10 -0.88
N THR A 224 -0.18 -4.96 -2.20
CA THR A 224 -1.13 -5.71 -3.03
C THR A 224 -0.63 -7.12 -3.24
N ASP A 225 -1.48 -8.09 -2.94
CA ASP A 225 -1.26 -9.49 -3.30
C ASP A 225 -2.17 -9.84 -4.47
N SER A 226 -1.56 -10.03 -5.65
CA SER A 226 -2.31 -10.37 -6.86
C SER A 226 -2.76 -11.82 -6.91
N TYR A 227 -2.20 -12.69 -6.06
CA TYR A 227 -2.60 -14.10 -6.02
C TYR A 227 -3.89 -14.28 -5.21
N SER A 228 -3.95 -13.67 -4.02
CA SER A 228 -5.09 -13.81 -3.11
C SER A 228 -6.16 -12.72 -3.27
N ASP A 229 -5.97 -11.78 -4.20
CA ASP A 229 -6.82 -10.60 -4.38
C ASP A 229 -7.04 -9.82 -3.09
N THR A 230 -5.95 -9.58 -2.37
CA THR A 230 -5.99 -8.89 -1.07
C THR A 230 -5.01 -7.73 -0.99
N ILE A 231 -5.21 -6.92 0.06
CA ILE A 231 -4.26 -5.89 0.46
C ILE A 231 -3.83 -6.16 1.88
N HIS A 232 -2.55 -6.51 2.03
CA HIS A 232 -1.92 -6.75 3.31
C HIS A 232 -1.42 -5.45 3.91
N MET A 233 -1.54 -5.31 5.22
CA MET A 233 -0.96 -4.25 6.01
C MET A 233 0.16 -4.83 6.84
N ILE A 234 1.37 -4.30 6.70
CA ILE A 234 2.53 -4.70 7.49
C ILE A 234 3.17 -3.52 8.21
N SER A 235 3.83 -3.82 9.33
CA SER A 235 4.54 -2.86 10.16
C SER A 235 5.91 -2.50 9.57
N TYR A 236 6.59 -1.53 10.19
CA TYR A 236 7.99 -1.19 9.87
C TYR A 236 8.99 -2.31 10.19
N ALA A 237 8.57 -3.32 10.96
CA ALA A 237 9.37 -4.52 11.22
C ALA A 237 9.00 -5.68 10.28
N ALA A 238 8.23 -5.39 9.22
CA ALA A 238 7.62 -6.37 8.32
C ALA A 238 6.72 -7.40 9.04
N GLU A 239 6.10 -7.01 10.15
CA GLU A 239 5.14 -7.88 10.83
C GLU A 239 3.74 -7.68 10.26
N PHE A 240 2.98 -8.75 10.13
CA PHE A 240 1.58 -8.66 9.73
C PHE A 240 0.76 -7.86 10.75
N VAL A 241 0.08 -6.83 10.26
CA VAL A 241 -0.88 -6.04 11.04
C VAL A 241 -2.30 -6.50 10.73
N GLY A 242 -2.60 -6.74 9.45
CA GLY A 242 -3.95 -7.09 9.04
C GLY A 242 -4.20 -7.10 7.54
N LEU A 243 -5.39 -7.53 7.13
CA LEU A 243 -5.92 -7.40 5.77
C LEU A 243 -6.86 -6.20 5.70
N VAL A 244 -6.60 -5.30 4.75
CA VAL A 244 -7.39 -4.07 4.54
C VAL A 244 -8.57 -4.32 3.61
N LEU A 245 -8.34 -5.09 2.56
CA LEU A 245 -9.36 -5.50 1.59
C LEU A 245 -9.13 -6.97 1.23
N ARG A 246 -10.23 -7.67 1.00
CA ARG A 246 -10.25 -9.06 0.53
C ARG A 246 -11.38 -9.21 -0.48
N SER A 247 -11.13 -9.90 -1.58
CA SER A 247 -12.21 -10.34 -2.47
C SER A 247 -13.15 -11.29 -1.71
N PRO A 248 -14.46 -10.99 -1.62
CA PRO A 248 -15.38 -11.89 -0.95
C PRO A 248 -15.41 -13.21 -1.72
N VAL A 249 -15.34 -14.32 -0.97
CA VAL A 249 -15.54 -15.66 -1.51
C VAL A 249 -16.96 -15.69 -2.07
N SER A 250 -17.09 -15.61 -3.39
CA SER A 250 -18.30 -15.58 -4.23
C SER A 250 -19.10 -14.27 -4.32
N GLY A 251 -19.14 -13.70 -5.53
CA GLY A 251 -20.32 -13.03 -6.09
C GLY A 251 -20.53 -11.53 -5.83
N SER A 252 -19.63 -10.83 -5.15
CA SER A 252 -19.69 -9.36 -5.03
C SER A 252 -18.33 -8.71 -5.34
N SER A 253 -18.37 -7.42 -5.67
CA SER A 253 -17.28 -6.54 -6.17
C SER A 253 -16.02 -6.54 -5.27
N GLY A 254 -15.26 -7.62 -5.32
CA GLY A 254 -13.94 -7.75 -4.72
C GLY A 254 -12.86 -7.06 -5.53
N LEU A 255 -11.61 -7.18 -5.07
CA LEU A 255 -10.45 -6.90 -5.90
C LEU A 255 -10.34 -8.01 -6.95
N GLY A 256 -10.01 -7.65 -8.19
CA GLY A 256 -9.60 -8.58 -9.24
C GLY A 256 -8.18 -8.25 -9.70
N GLU A 257 -7.23 -9.07 -9.30
CA GLU A 257 -5.80 -8.98 -9.59
C GLU A 257 -5.25 -7.56 -9.33
N PRO A 258 -5.15 -7.12 -8.05
CA PRO A 258 -4.68 -5.79 -7.70
C PRO A 258 -3.21 -5.58 -8.12
N GLY A 259 -3.00 -4.77 -9.16
CA GLY A 259 -1.70 -4.58 -9.81
C GLY A 259 -0.99 -3.26 -9.47
N ALA A 260 -1.68 -2.32 -8.83
CA ALA A 260 -1.12 -1.04 -8.41
C ALA A 260 -1.88 -0.48 -7.21
N ILE A 261 -1.19 0.27 -6.33
CA ILE A 261 -1.80 0.84 -5.13
C ILE A 261 -1.24 2.22 -4.80
N GLY A 262 -2.10 3.12 -4.32
CA GLY A 262 -1.71 4.46 -3.86
C GLY A 262 -2.62 4.93 -2.74
N CYS A 263 -2.08 5.75 -1.84
CA CYS A 263 -2.85 6.39 -0.78
C CYS A 263 -2.84 7.90 -1.02
N ASP A 264 -4.01 8.54 -1.01
CA ASP A 264 -4.09 10.00 -1.13
C ASP A 264 -3.97 10.71 0.23
N SER A 265 -3.92 12.04 0.19
CA SER A 265 -3.79 12.88 1.40
C SER A 265 -4.99 12.80 2.34
N ASP A 266 -6.15 12.36 1.85
CA ASP A 266 -7.35 12.14 2.67
C ASP A 266 -7.34 10.74 3.32
N GLY A 267 -6.34 9.92 3.03
CA GLY A 267 -6.25 8.53 3.48
C GLY A 267 -7.13 7.57 2.69
N LYS A 268 -7.60 7.95 1.49
CA LYS A 268 -8.30 7.02 0.61
C LYS A 268 -7.30 6.16 -0.16
N LEU A 269 -7.67 4.91 -0.34
CA LEU A 269 -6.87 3.93 -1.03
C LEU A 269 -7.33 3.81 -2.49
N TRP A 270 -6.40 4.00 -3.42
CA TRP A 270 -6.60 3.86 -4.85
C TRP A 270 -5.95 2.56 -5.30
N VAL A 271 -6.72 1.68 -5.93
CA VAL A 271 -6.26 0.35 -6.34
C VAL A 271 -6.56 0.13 -7.80
N GLY A 272 -5.52 -0.10 -8.60
CA GLY A 272 -5.66 -0.53 -9.99
C GLY A 272 -5.87 -2.04 -10.05
N GLN A 273 -6.92 -2.47 -10.74
CA GLN A 273 -7.33 -3.88 -10.87
C GLN A 273 -7.13 -4.35 -12.31
N ARG A 274 -6.28 -5.36 -12.52
CA ARG A 274 -5.87 -5.79 -13.86
C ARG A 274 -7.01 -6.53 -14.58
N ASP A 275 -7.68 -7.46 -13.90
CA ASP A 275 -8.75 -8.25 -14.49
C ASP A 275 -9.93 -7.41 -14.98
N SER A 276 -10.31 -6.43 -14.18
CA SER A 276 -11.48 -5.58 -14.44
C SER A 276 -11.13 -4.30 -15.21
N ASN A 277 -9.84 -3.98 -15.39
CA ASN A 277 -9.36 -2.74 -16.02
C ASN A 277 -9.95 -1.47 -15.37
N VAL A 278 -10.17 -1.48 -14.05
CA VAL A 278 -10.68 -0.33 -13.30
C VAL A 278 -9.72 0.14 -12.23
N ILE A 279 -9.84 1.41 -11.86
CA ILE A 279 -9.27 1.96 -10.63
C ILE A 279 -10.42 2.09 -9.62
N SER A 280 -10.27 1.46 -8.46
CA SER A 280 -11.24 1.54 -7.36
C SER A 280 -10.69 2.37 -6.20
N ILE A 281 -11.59 3.09 -5.53
CA ILE A 281 -11.24 3.99 -4.43
C ILE A 281 -11.96 3.52 -3.17
N PHE A 282 -11.22 3.33 -2.09
CA PHE A 282 -11.72 2.79 -0.83
C PHE A 282 -11.42 3.71 0.35
N ASN A 283 -12.35 3.77 1.30
CA ASN A 283 -12.07 4.34 2.62
C ASN A 283 -11.58 3.23 3.55
N ILE A 284 -10.38 3.40 4.13
CA ILE A 284 -9.85 2.45 5.10
C ILE A 284 -10.50 2.72 6.47
N CYS A 285 -11.59 2.00 6.75
CA CYS A 285 -12.33 2.17 8.01
C CYS A 285 -12.02 1.07 9.05
N LYS A 286 -11.65 -0.12 8.59
CA LYS A 286 -11.38 -1.33 9.40
C LYS A 286 -10.39 -2.24 8.67
N TYR A 287 -9.78 -3.17 9.40
CA TYR A 287 -8.99 -4.26 8.86
C TYR A 287 -9.29 -5.54 9.64
N SER A 288 -9.01 -6.70 9.05
CA SER A 288 -9.04 -8.00 9.74
C SER A 288 -7.64 -8.31 10.26
N ASN A 289 -7.49 -8.54 11.57
CA ASN A 289 -6.24 -9.02 12.16
C ASN A 289 -6.10 -10.55 12.12
N VAL A 290 -7.04 -11.24 11.48
CA VAL A 290 -7.00 -12.69 11.29
C VAL A 290 -6.70 -12.97 9.82
N MET A 291 -5.60 -13.69 9.58
CA MET A 291 -5.36 -14.36 8.31
C MET A 291 -6.21 -15.64 8.31
N GLN A 292 -7.26 -15.67 7.48
CA GLN A 292 -8.13 -16.84 7.28
C GLN A 292 -7.96 -17.39 5.89
#